data_AF-A0AAI9YHC1-F1
#
_entry.id   AF-A0AAI9YHC1-F1
#
_cell.length_a   1.000
_cell.length_b   1.000
_cell.length_c   1.000
_cell.angle_alpha   90.00
_cell.angle_beta   90.00
_cell.angle_gamma   90.00
#
_symmetry.space_group_name_H-M   'P 1'
#
loop_
_entity.id
_entity.type
_entity.pdbx_description
1 polymer ?
#
loop_
_entity_poly.entity_id
_entity_poly.type
_entity_poly.pdbx_seq_one_letter_code
_entity_poly.pdbx_strand_id
1 'polypeptide(L)'
;DGYRAEDQTLIKRPDYRTKVPTIQVTSTVSRSSYGVTYRAEFDREKHLQEDKEYDVYLGVWRAKNQMHWYLRKIVSQKEPVRFTYYEIYKEDVGGHFSVGICECDAAEVPDRRTFQVNDFCYIDCKLDAPFSSLPDIMTIDGTMAKKMTYVVEMIPSGASVEFTVYIDGRKQGSHNACVRFE
;
A
#
# COMPACT_ATOMS: atom_id res chain seq x y z
N ASP A 1 -10.75 64.59 -58.31
CA ASP A 1 -11.17 64.70 -56.91
C ASP A 1 -10.86 63.42 -56.17
N GLY A 2 -9.81 63.46 -55.35
CA GLY A 2 -9.37 62.32 -54.56
C GLY A 2 -10.20 62.17 -53.29
N TYR A 3 -10.36 60.92 -52.84
CA TYR A 3 -10.57 60.64 -51.43
C TYR A 3 -9.74 59.41 -51.03
N ARG A 4 -8.95 59.66 -49.98
CA ARG A 4 -8.04 58.77 -49.29
C ARG A 4 -8.80 58.07 -48.16
N ALA A 5 -8.33 56.88 -47.81
CA ALA A 5 -8.84 55.99 -46.78
C ALA A 5 -9.02 56.63 -45.39
N GLU A 6 -10.00 56.14 -44.63
CA GLU A 6 -9.97 56.13 -43.16
C GLU A 6 -10.34 54.76 -42.59
N ASP A 7 -9.34 54.22 -41.90
CA ASP A 7 -9.29 53.25 -40.80
C ASP A 7 -10.62 52.87 -40.12
N GLN A 8 -10.93 51.56 -40.11
CA GLN A 8 -11.94 51.01 -39.20
C GLN A 8 -11.23 50.24 -38.07
N THR A 9 -11.12 50.92 -36.93
CA THR A 9 -10.66 50.35 -35.66
C THR A 9 -11.70 49.42 -35.04
N LEU A 10 -11.21 48.28 -34.57
CA LEU A 10 -11.88 47.17 -33.89
C LEU A 10 -12.75 47.56 -32.68
N ILE A 11 -13.90 46.91 -32.54
CA ILE A 11 -14.46 46.55 -31.22
C ILE A 11 -14.67 45.04 -31.19
N LYS A 12 -13.65 44.30 -30.73
CA LYS A 12 -13.76 42.89 -30.37
C LYS A 12 -14.50 42.79 -29.04
N ARG A 13 -15.62 42.07 -29.02
CA ARG A 13 -16.36 41.73 -27.79
C ARG A 13 -15.49 40.80 -26.92
N PRO A 14 -15.46 40.94 -25.60
CA PRO A 14 -14.67 40.07 -24.74
C PRO A 14 -15.33 38.68 -24.67
N ASP A 15 -14.56 37.65 -25.04
CA ASP A 15 -14.91 36.25 -24.86
C ASP A 15 -15.02 35.93 -23.36
N TYR A 16 -16.24 35.74 -22.87
CA TYR A 16 -16.49 35.29 -21.50
C TYR A 16 -16.17 33.79 -21.40
N ARG A 17 -14.89 33.47 -21.22
CA ARG A 17 -14.45 32.09 -20.95
C ARG A 17 -14.82 31.74 -19.52
N THR A 18 -16.00 31.16 -19.32
CA THR A 18 -16.43 30.61 -18.03
C THR A 18 -15.40 29.58 -17.58
N LYS A 19 -14.58 29.93 -16.59
CA LYS A 19 -13.70 28.97 -15.91
C LYS A 19 -14.61 27.98 -15.20
N VAL A 20 -14.76 26.79 -15.79
CA VAL A 20 -15.40 25.67 -15.13
C VAL A 20 -14.56 25.40 -13.88
N PRO A 21 -15.13 25.48 -12.66
CA PRO A 21 -14.38 25.13 -11.47
C PRO A 21 -13.94 23.68 -11.61
N THR A 22 -12.63 23.45 -11.59
CA THR A 22 -12.09 22.10 -11.48
C THR A 22 -12.54 21.61 -10.12
N ILE A 23 -13.50 20.67 -10.07
CA ILE A 23 -13.92 20.03 -8.82
C ILE A 23 -12.70 19.23 -8.33
N GLN A 24 -11.91 19.85 -7.46
CA GLN A 24 -10.86 19.16 -6.75
C GLN A 24 -11.53 18.43 -5.60
N VAL A 25 -11.71 17.11 -5.75
CA VAL A 25 -12.21 16.29 -4.66
C VAL A 25 -11.11 16.22 -3.60
N THR A 26 -11.28 16.97 -2.51
CA THR A 26 -10.27 17.14 -1.46
C THR A 26 -10.30 16.04 -0.39
N SER A 27 -11.34 15.21 -0.39
CA SER A 27 -11.50 14.07 0.51
C SER A 27 -12.63 13.18 0.01
N THR A 28 -12.34 11.90 -0.20
CA THR A 28 -13.34 10.88 -0.45
C THR A 28 -13.27 9.85 0.69
N VAL A 29 -14.44 9.40 1.16
CA VAL A 29 -14.52 8.36 2.19
C VAL A 29 -14.51 7.00 1.50
N SER A 30 -13.52 6.17 1.83
CA SER A 30 -13.45 4.81 1.28
C SER A 30 -14.61 3.97 1.79
N ARG A 31 -15.20 3.13 0.92
CA ARG A 31 -16.25 2.17 1.29
C ARG A 31 -15.75 0.94 2.05
N SER A 32 -14.44 0.70 1.99
CA SER A 32 -13.76 -0.42 2.64
C SER A 32 -12.45 0.02 3.27
N SER A 33 -12.00 -0.71 4.27
CA SER A 33 -10.65 -0.62 4.81
C SER A 33 -9.73 -1.56 4.06
N TYR A 34 -8.48 -1.16 3.86
CA TYR A 34 -7.47 -1.96 3.18
C TYR A 34 -6.25 -2.17 4.05
N GLY A 35 -5.77 -3.41 4.11
CA GLY A 35 -4.73 -3.84 5.04
C GLY A 35 -3.86 -4.97 4.52
N VAL A 36 -2.83 -5.29 5.28
CA VAL A 36 -1.95 -6.45 5.05
C VAL A 36 -1.93 -7.29 6.31
N THR A 37 -2.00 -8.61 6.14
CA THR A 37 -1.80 -9.56 7.23
C THR A 37 -0.30 -9.74 7.49
N TYR A 38 0.11 -9.79 8.76
CA TYR A 38 1.50 -9.98 9.14
C TYR A 38 1.66 -10.85 10.39
N ARG A 39 2.91 -11.21 10.69
CA ARG A 39 3.30 -11.90 11.93
C ARG A 39 3.95 -10.91 12.88
N ALA A 40 3.31 -10.64 14.02
CA ALA A 40 3.85 -9.81 15.09
C ALA A 40 4.65 -10.65 16.09
N GLU A 41 5.47 -10.03 16.94
CA GLU A 41 5.97 -10.70 18.14
C GLU A 41 4.82 -11.01 19.10
N PHE A 42 4.82 -12.19 19.72
CA PHE A 42 3.70 -12.61 20.54
C PHE A 42 3.68 -11.91 21.91
N ASP A 43 2.76 -10.95 22.06
CA ASP A 43 2.37 -10.35 23.34
C ASP A 43 1.11 -11.05 23.91
N ARG A 44 1.21 -11.57 25.14
CA ARG A 44 0.11 -12.28 25.84
C ARG A 44 -1.05 -11.36 26.21
N GLU A 45 -0.80 -10.05 26.34
CA GLU A 45 -1.83 -9.08 26.72
C GLU A 45 -2.63 -8.60 25.51
N LYS A 46 -2.06 -8.71 24.30
CA LYS A 46 -2.67 -8.21 23.06
C LYS A 46 -3.16 -9.31 22.13
N HIS A 47 -2.47 -10.44 22.09
CA HIS A 47 -2.72 -11.48 21.08
C HIS A 47 -3.41 -12.70 21.67
N LEU A 48 -4.23 -13.34 20.84
CA LEU A 48 -4.93 -14.55 21.20
C LEU A 48 -3.99 -15.75 21.14
N GLN A 49 -4.16 -16.67 22.08
CA GLN A 49 -3.35 -17.89 22.19
C GLN A 49 -3.44 -18.78 20.93
N GLU A 50 -4.55 -18.73 20.19
CA GLU A 50 -4.74 -19.45 18.92
C GLU A 50 -3.90 -18.89 17.75
N ASP A 51 -3.52 -17.62 17.82
CA ASP A 51 -2.63 -16.99 16.84
C ASP A 51 -1.15 -17.20 17.20
N LYS A 52 -0.86 -17.79 18.35
CA LYS A 52 0.52 -18.03 18.77
C LYS A 52 1.17 -19.12 17.92
N GLU A 53 2.27 -18.77 17.27
CA GLU A 53 3.13 -19.71 16.54
C GLU A 53 4.60 -19.53 16.93
N TYR A 54 5.38 -20.61 16.85
CA TYR A 54 6.82 -20.54 17.09
C TYR A 54 7.54 -20.34 15.75
N ASP A 55 8.29 -19.25 15.64
CA ASP A 55 9.19 -19.04 14.51
C ASP A 55 10.45 -19.88 14.74
N VAL A 56 10.56 -20.98 13.99
CA VAL A 56 11.66 -21.94 14.09
C VAL A 56 13.00 -21.38 13.59
N TYR A 57 13.01 -20.29 12.83
CA TYR A 57 14.23 -19.67 12.33
C TYR A 57 14.82 -18.68 13.34
N LEU A 58 13.98 -17.86 13.95
CA LEU A 58 14.42 -16.87 14.95
C LEU A 58 14.38 -17.37 16.39
N GLY A 59 13.68 -18.48 16.65
CA GLY A 59 13.50 -18.99 18.01
C GLY A 59 12.60 -18.13 18.89
N VAL A 60 11.62 -17.43 18.29
CA VAL A 60 10.72 -16.52 19.01
C VAL A 60 9.25 -16.92 18.81
N TRP A 61 8.42 -16.60 19.80
CA TRP A 61 6.98 -16.73 19.66
C TRP A 61 6.42 -15.53 18.90
N ARG A 62 5.64 -15.80 17.85
CA ARG A 62 4.94 -14.80 17.04
C ARG A 62 3.43 -14.97 17.14
N ALA A 63 2.70 -13.90 16.83
CA ALA A 63 1.27 -13.92 16.59
C ALA A 63 1.03 -13.85 15.08
N LYS A 64 0.45 -14.89 14.49
CA LYS A 64 0.00 -14.88 13.08
C LYS A 64 -1.32 -14.15 12.94
N ASN A 65 -1.76 -13.93 11.70
CA ASN A 65 -3.06 -13.32 11.38
C ASN A 65 -3.25 -11.88 11.91
N GLN A 66 -2.19 -11.15 12.26
CA GLN A 66 -2.35 -9.76 12.71
C GLN A 66 -2.57 -8.85 11.50
N MET A 67 -3.28 -7.74 11.68
CA MET A 67 -3.61 -6.80 10.60
C MET A 67 -2.92 -5.46 10.80
N HIS A 68 -2.25 -4.98 9.75
CA HIS A 68 -1.92 -3.57 9.59
C HIS A 68 -2.89 -2.95 8.58
N TRP A 69 -3.67 -1.97 9.03
CA TRP A 69 -4.62 -1.23 8.18
C TRP A 69 -3.96 0.05 7.65
N TYR A 70 -3.88 0.18 6.33
CA TYR A 70 -3.35 1.37 5.65
C TYR A 70 -4.43 2.43 5.44
N LEU A 71 -5.63 1.97 5.11
CA LEU A 71 -6.81 2.80 4.91
C LEU A 71 -7.93 2.24 5.77
N ARG A 72 -8.58 3.09 6.56
CA ARG A 72 -9.79 2.72 7.30
C ARG A 72 -11.01 3.37 6.65
N LYS A 73 -12.08 2.60 6.49
CA LYS A 73 -13.43 3.08 6.16
C LYS A 73 -13.78 4.21 7.12
N ILE A 74 -14.31 5.34 6.64
CA ILE A 74 -14.64 6.58 7.39
C ILE A 74 -13.48 7.57 7.57
N VAL A 75 -12.21 7.16 7.48
CA VAL A 75 -11.09 8.10 7.61
C VAL A 75 -10.65 8.61 6.24
N SER A 76 -10.68 9.94 6.06
CA SER A 76 -10.02 10.56 4.91
C SER A 76 -8.51 10.48 5.09
N GLN A 77 -7.89 9.50 4.46
CA GLN A 77 -6.44 9.38 4.43
C GLN A 77 -5.90 10.24 3.28
N LYS A 78 -5.05 11.21 3.61
CA LYS A 78 -4.38 12.10 2.62
C LYS A 78 -2.90 11.83 2.52
N GLU A 79 -2.29 11.40 3.62
CA GLU A 79 -0.87 11.14 3.71
C GLU A 79 -0.56 9.68 3.36
N PRO A 80 0.58 9.40 2.71
CA PRO A 80 1.06 8.03 2.52
C PRO A 80 1.22 7.30 3.86
N VAL A 81 0.86 6.02 3.89
CA VAL A 81 1.05 5.14 5.05
C VAL A 81 2.03 4.04 4.67
N ARG A 82 3.00 3.78 5.55
CA ARG A 82 4.06 2.78 5.32
C ARG A 82 4.18 1.84 6.51
N PHE A 83 4.32 0.55 6.23
CA PHE A 83 4.76 -0.43 7.21
C PHE A 83 5.91 -1.27 6.66
N THR A 84 6.80 -1.70 7.56
CA THR A 84 7.95 -2.53 7.25
C THR A 84 7.71 -3.95 7.71
N TYR A 85 8.11 -4.90 6.88
CA TYR A 85 7.99 -6.33 7.12
C TYR A 85 9.30 -7.03 6.77
N TYR A 86 9.39 -8.28 7.16
CA TYR A 86 10.49 -9.13 6.72
C TYR A 86 10.05 -10.59 6.57
N GLU A 87 10.75 -11.28 5.68
CA GLU A 87 10.66 -12.73 5.51
C GLU A 87 12.05 -13.35 5.62
N ILE A 88 12.10 -14.61 6.03
CA ILE A 88 13.33 -15.39 6.17
C ILE A 88 13.29 -16.55 5.19
N TYR A 89 14.34 -16.67 4.39
CA TYR A 89 14.46 -17.68 3.34
C TYR A 89 15.71 -18.52 3.54
N LYS A 90 15.55 -19.83 3.69
CA LYS A 90 16.67 -20.79 3.69
C LYS A 90 17.18 -21.11 2.28
N GLU A 91 16.32 -20.94 1.28
CA GLU A 91 16.60 -21.28 -0.12
C GLU A 91 16.14 -20.12 -1.01
N ASP A 92 16.74 -20.01 -2.20
CA ASP A 92 16.36 -19.01 -3.19
C ASP A 92 14.96 -19.30 -3.73
N VAL A 93 14.06 -18.33 -3.60
CA VAL A 93 12.67 -18.41 -4.07
C VAL A 93 12.48 -17.99 -5.53
N GLY A 94 13.56 -17.90 -6.29
CA GLY A 94 13.53 -17.57 -7.71
C GLY A 94 13.37 -16.08 -7.99
N GLY A 95 13.66 -15.22 -7.01
CA GLY A 95 13.61 -13.77 -7.18
C GLY A 95 12.20 -13.17 -7.31
N HIS A 96 11.16 -13.92 -6.94
CA HIS A 96 9.77 -13.46 -6.97
C HIS A 96 9.11 -13.63 -5.60
N PHE A 97 8.28 -12.68 -5.21
CA PHE A 97 7.40 -12.79 -4.04
C PHE A 97 6.14 -11.96 -4.26
N SER A 98 5.08 -12.25 -3.49
CA SER A 98 3.82 -11.51 -3.61
C SER A 98 3.37 -10.99 -2.25
N VAL A 99 2.79 -9.79 -2.24
CA VAL A 99 2.17 -9.20 -1.04
C VAL A 99 0.65 -9.22 -1.19
N GLY A 100 -0.04 -9.91 -0.27
CA GLY A 100 -1.50 -9.95 -0.25
C GLY A 100 -2.10 -8.69 0.40
N ILE A 101 -2.96 -8.00 -0.33
CA ILE A 101 -3.79 -6.91 0.19
C ILE A 101 -5.15 -7.47 0.54
N CYS A 102 -5.64 -7.13 1.73
CA CYS A 102 -6.94 -7.53 2.24
C CYS A 102 -7.90 -6.34 2.23
N GLU A 103 -9.20 -6.62 2.16
CA GLU A 103 -10.26 -5.64 2.36
C GLU A 103 -11.23 -6.06 3.49
N CYS A 104 -11.83 -5.06 4.14
CA CYS A 104 -12.92 -5.25 5.10
C CYS A 104 -13.91 -4.09 5.00
N ASP A 105 -15.19 -4.39 4.91
CA ASP A 105 -16.27 -3.39 4.79
C ASP A 105 -16.96 -3.06 6.12
N ALA A 106 -16.53 -3.68 7.22
CA ALA A 106 -17.02 -3.37 8.56
C ALA A 106 -16.68 -1.93 8.95
N ALA A 107 -17.55 -1.31 9.77
CA ALA A 107 -17.32 0.04 10.29
C ALA A 107 -16.11 0.10 11.23
N GLU A 108 -16.01 -0.89 12.13
CA GLU A 108 -14.85 -1.12 12.98
C GLU A 108 -14.10 -2.35 12.45
N VAL A 109 -12.86 -2.15 12.03
CA VAL A 109 -12.05 -3.25 11.51
C VAL A 109 -11.30 -3.98 12.62
N PRO A 110 -11.22 -5.31 12.56
CA PRO A 110 -10.52 -6.09 13.58
C PRO A 110 -9.01 -5.90 13.46
N ASP A 111 -8.29 -5.94 14.59
CA ASP A 111 -6.81 -5.88 14.61
C ASP A 111 -6.16 -7.22 14.17
N ARG A 112 -6.97 -8.26 13.97
CA ARG A 112 -6.58 -9.56 13.42
C ARG A 112 -7.46 -9.95 12.25
N ARG A 113 -6.98 -10.86 11.41
CA ARG A 113 -7.73 -11.41 10.29
C ARG A 113 -8.83 -12.33 10.82
N THR A 114 -10.07 -11.98 10.52
CA THR A 114 -11.27 -12.78 10.84
C THR A 114 -12.00 -13.14 9.56
N PHE A 115 -13.16 -13.79 9.68
CA PHE A 115 -14.05 -14.07 8.54
C PHE A 115 -14.60 -12.80 7.85
N GLN A 116 -14.46 -11.63 8.46
CA GLN A 116 -14.88 -10.34 7.88
C GLN A 116 -13.82 -9.73 6.95
N VAL A 117 -12.63 -10.32 6.90
CA VAL A 117 -11.49 -9.81 6.13
C VAL A 117 -11.29 -10.72 4.92
N ASN A 118 -11.48 -10.14 3.73
CA ASN A 118 -11.35 -10.85 2.45
C ASN A 118 -10.00 -10.54 1.80
N ASP A 119 -9.48 -11.49 1.01
CA ASP A 119 -8.39 -11.18 0.09
C ASP A 119 -8.91 -10.27 -1.02
N PHE A 120 -8.19 -9.19 -1.29
CA PHE A 120 -8.56 -8.21 -2.31
C PHE A 120 -7.71 -8.37 -3.57
N CYS A 121 -6.38 -8.27 -3.43
CA CYS A 121 -5.46 -8.50 -4.53
C CYS A 121 -4.07 -8.94 -4.03
N TYR A 122 -3.20 -9.32 -4.96
CA TYR A 122 -1.80 -9.61 -4.70
C TYR A 122 -0.93 -8.66 -5.53
N ILE A 123 0.15 -8.18 -4.93
CA ILE A 123 1.18 -7.38 -5.60
C ILE A 123 2.35 -8.30 -5.89
N ASP A 124 2.47 -8.72 -7.15
CA ASP A 124 3.63 -9.49 -7.58
C ASP A 124 4.87 -8.59 -7.65
N CYS A 125 5.91 -9.02 -6.97
CA CYS A 125 7.16 -8.30 -6.84
C CYS A 125 8.28 -9.16 -7.44
N LYS A 126 9.14 -8.51 -8.22
CA LYS A 126 10.36 -9.13 -8.75
C LYS A 126 11.55 -8.44 -8.10
N LEU A 127 12.46 -9.22 -7.52
CA LEU A 127 13.69 -8.69 -6.97
C LEU A 127 14.53 -8.06 -8.09
N ASP A 128 14.90 -6.80 -7.89
CA ASP A 128 15.81 -6.05 -8.77
C ASP A 128 17.28 -6.37 -8.52
N ALA A 129 17.57 -7.13 -7.45
CA ALA A 129 18.89 -7.61 -7.06
C ALA A 129 18.87 -9.14 -6.88
N PRO A 130 20.00 -9.83 -7.07
CA PRO A 130 20.06 -11.27 -6.89
C PRO A 130 19.78 -11.64 -5.43
N PHE A 131 19.12 -12.79 -5.21
CA PHE A 131 18.80 -13.29 -3.86
C PHE A 131 20.03 -13.38 -2.93
N SER A 132 21.20 -13.69 -3.50
CA SER A 132 22.48 -13.74 -2.77
C SER A 132 22.89 -12.41 -2.13
N SER A 133 22.39 -11.28 -2.65
CA SER A 133 22.66 -9.94 -2.10
C SER A 133 21.83 -9.59 -0.87
N LEU A 134 20.79 -10.38 -0.55
CA LEU A 134 20.02 -10.19 0.67
C LEU A 134 20.92 -10.39 1.90
N PRO A 135 20.66 -9.64 3.00
CA PRO A 135 21.38 -9.81 4.26
C PRO A 135 21.34 -11.25 4.76
N ASP A 136 22.50 -11.78 5.14
CA ASP A 136 22.62 -13.05 5.83
C ASP A 136 22.16 -12.94 7.28
N ILE A 137 21.49 -13.98 7.77
CA ILE A 137 21.13 -14.15 9.17
C ILE A 137 21.44 -15.59 9.60
N MET A 138 21.95 -15.74 10.81
CA MET A 138 22.10 -17.06 11.43
C MET A 138 20.80 -17.41 12.15
N THR A 139 20.21 -18.54 11.80
CA THR A 139 19.01 -19.05 12.46
C THR A 139 19.37 -19.76 13.77
N ILE A 140 18.38 -19.98 14.63
CA ILE A 140 18.60 -20.58 15.96
C ILE A 140 19.16 -22.02 15.91
N ASP A 141 18.99 -22.72 14.78
CA ASP A 141 19.58 -24.03 14.51
C ASP A 141 21.03 -23.98 13.98
N GLY A 142 21.63 -22.78 13.88
CA GLY A 142 22.99 -22.56 13.41
C GLY A 142 23.14 -22.57 11.88
N THR A 143 22.05 -22.66 11.13
CA THR A 143 22.09 -22.58 9.66
C THR A 143 22.06 -21.12 9.18
N MET A 144 22.61 -20.88 7.98
CA MET A 144 22.55 -19.56 7.34
C MET A 144 21.25 -19.43 6.53
N ALA A 145 20.60 -18.28 6.65
CA ALA A 145 19.43 -17.91 5.87
C ALA A 145 19.55 -16.47 5.35
N LYS A 146 18.68 -16.08 4.43
CA LYS A 146 18.54 -14.71 3.94
C LYS A 146 17.37 -14.02 4.64
N LYS A 147 17.57 -12.77 5.06
CA LYS A 147 16.50 -11.91 5.58
C LYS A 147 16.13 -10.87 4.52
N MET A 148 14.93 -10.97 3.97
CA MET A 148 14.38 -9.97 3.06
C MET A 148 13.56 -8.99 3.87
N THR A 149 13.95 -7.71 3.91
CA THR A 149 13.17 -6.64 4.53
C THR A 149 12.53 -5.79 3.45
N TYR A 150 11.23 -5.56 3.54
CA TYR A 150 10.48 -4.79 2.55
C TYR A 150 9.51 -3.82 3.22
N VAL A 151 9.18 -2.75 2.50
CA VAL A 151 8.21 -1.75 2.90
C VAL A 151 7.04 -1.83 1.94
N VAL A 152 5.82 -1.87 2.48
CA VAL A 152 4.62 -1.65 1.69
C VAL A 152 4.15 -0.23 2.01
N GLU A 153 3.92 0.55 0.96
CA GLU A 153 3.40 1.89 1.03
C GLU A 153 2.03 1.94 0.37
N MET A 154 1.09 2.64 0.99
CA MET A 154 -0.17 3.02 0.37
C MET A 154 -0.19 4.53 0.18
N ILE A 155 -0.41 4.98 -1.07
CA ILE A 155 -0.54 6.40 -1.43
C ILE A 155 -1.99 6.66 -1.87
N PRO A 156 -2.73 7.53 -1.16
CA PRO A 156 -4.02 8.02 -1.64
C PRO A 156 -3.84 8.87 -2.90
N SER A 157 -4.60 8.58 -3.96
CA SER A 157 -4.55 9.33 -5.22
C SER A 157 -5.95 9.63 -5.72
N GLY A 158 -6.56 10.68 -5.16
CA GLY A 158 -7.92 11.10 -5.49
C GLY A 158 -8.95 9.98 -5.24
N ALA A 159 -9.49 9.41 -6.31
CA ALA A 159 -10.45 8.31 -6.26
C ALA A 159 -9.82 6.91 -6.42
N SER A 160 -8.52 6.75 -6.17
CA SER A 160 -7.87 5.44 -6.06
C SER A 160 -6.81 5.42 -4.97
N VAL A 161 -6.30 4.23 -4.65
CA VAL A 161 -5.07 4.08 -3.86
C VAL A 161 -4.04 3.27 -4.64
N GLU A 162 -2.78 3.67 -4.55
CA GLU A 162 -1.66 2.90 -5.09
C GLU A 162 -0.95 2.22 -3.93
N PHE A 163 -0.79 0.89 -4.03
CA PHE A 163 0.12 0.17 -3.16
C PHE A 163 1.44 -0.06 -3.89
N THR A 164 2.55 0.28 -3.25
CA THR A 164 3.91 0.08 -3.78
C THR A 164 4.76 -0.68 -2.77
N VAL A 165 5.54 -1.64 -3.25
CA VAL A 165 6.47 -2.43 -2.44
C VAL A 165 7.90 -2.01 -2.73
N TYR A 166 8.67 -1.76 -1.68
CA TYR A 166 10.07 -1.36 -1.76
C TYR A 166 10.99 -2.31 -1.01
N ILE A 167 12.19 -2.52 -1.54
CA ILE A 167 13.33 -3.14 -0.83
C ILE A 167 14.49 -2.16 -0.96
N ASP A 168 15.14 -1.83 0.16
CA ASP A 168 16.25 -0.87 0.22
C ASP A 168 15.95 0.47 -0.50
N GLY A 169 14.70 0.94 -0.40
CA GLY A 169 14.22 2.17 -1.04
C GLY A 169 13.94 2.07 -2.54
N ARG A 170 14.14 0.90 -3.16
CA ARG A 170 13.89 0.66 -4.59
C ARG A 170 12.55 -0.04 -4.79
N LYS A 171 11.76 0.45 -5.74
CA LYS A 171 10.43 -0.09 -6.08
C LYS A 171 10.57 -1.46 -6.74
N GLN A 172 9.95 -2.49 -6.16
CA GLN A 172 9.98 -3.89 -6.62
C GLN A 172 8.67 -4.32 -7.31
N GLY A 173 7.57 -3.63 -6.98
CA GLY A 173 6.24 -3.90 -7.52
C GLY A 173 5.25 -2.83 -7.09
N SER A 174 4.14 -2.69 -7.81
CA SER A 174 3.02 -1.84 -7.42
C SER A 174 1.72 -2.32 -8.01
N HIS A 175 0.63 -2.06 -7.30
CA HIS A 175 -0.72 -2.34 -7.76
C HIS A 175 -1.62 -1.12 -7.50
N ASN A 176 -2.30 -0.66 -8.55
CA ASN A 176 -3.32 0.39 -8.43
C ASN A 176 -4.66 -0.26 -8.10
N ALA A 177 -5.22 0.08 -6.95
CA ALA A 177 -6.54 -0.36 -6.53
C ALA A 177 -7.54 0.77 -6.77
N CYS A 178 -8.53 0.53 -7.65
CA CYS A 178 -9.67 1.42 -7.76
C CYS A 178 -10.52 1.25 -6.49
N VAL A 179 -10.45 2.23 -5.60
CA VAL A 179 -11.22 2.23 -4.37
C VAL A 179 -12.59 2.82 -4.68
N ARG A 180 -13.64 2.11 -4.27
CA ARG A 180 -15.00 2.65 -4.39
C ARG A 180 -15.18 3.71 -3.31
N PHE A 181 -15.40 4.94 -3.73
CA PHE A 181 -15.70 6.07 -2.86
C PHE A 181 -17.20 6.38 -2.85
N GLU A 182 -17.72 6.85 -1.72
CA GLU A 182 -19.05 7.48 -1.64
C GLU A 182 -19.00 8.97 -1.93
#